data_AF-A0A7Y2L292-F1
#
_entry.id   AF-A0A7Y2L292-F1
#
_cell.length_a   1.000
_cell.length_b   1.000
_cell.length_c   1.000
_cell.angle_alpha   90.00
_cell.angle_beta   90.00
_cell.angle_gamma   90.00
#
_symmetry.space_group_name_H-M   'P 1'
#
loop_
_entity.id
_entity.type
_entity.pdbx_description
1 polymer ?
#
loop_
_entity_poly.entity_id
_entity_poly.type
_entity_poly.pdbx_seq_one_letter_code
_entity_poly.pdbx_strand_id
1 'polypeptide(L)'
;MHFAPAHDHWLDLNDLVTALLAQGRLHKGGAEQALNAGREPRHNAVHPLVLLASLQLIDPGRPGKALDLETLTAWLAEQCQQPYMRIDPLKIDVVTVTGLMSLAFAQRHEILAVAADQQSITIASAQPGVSRWEADLKQVLKRPIKRVVANPLDIQRLNVEFFQLARSVNGATLNDHKTSKQANLEQLLTLGGGQTPDANDAHIVNIVDWLFQYAFEQRASDIHIEPRSEQGGVRFRIDGVLHNVYQFPTQVTTAVVSRLKSLGRMNVA
;
A
#
# COMPACT_ATOMS: atom_id res chain seq x y z
N MET A 1 -5.50 -26.08 -12.83
CA MET A 1 -4.81 -26.57 -11.62
C MET A 1 -3.55 -25.76 -11.46
N HIS A 2 -3.50 -24.85 -10.49
CA HIS A 2 -2.30 -24.05 -10.20
C HIS A 2 -1.41 -24.88 -9.26
N PHE A 3 -0.31 -25.42 -9.77
CA PHE A 3 0.74 -25.97 -8.91
C PHE A 3 1.57 -24.79 -8.40
N ALA A 4 1.30 -24.35 -7.17
CA ALA A 4 2.28 -23.55 -6.44
C ALA A 4 3.52 -24.44 -6.20
N PRO A 5 4.75 -23.90 -6.34
CA PRO A 5 5.96 -24.65 -6.06
C PRO A 5 5.95 -25.20 -4.63
N ALA A 6 6.53 -26.38 -4.42
CA ALA A 6 6.49 -27.09 -3.12
C ALA A 6 7.22 -26.36 -1.98
N HIS A 7 8.05 -25.37 -2.30
CA HIS A 7 8.81 -24.57 -1.33
C HIS A 7 8.76 -23.09 -1.74
N ASP A 8 8.70 -22.20 -0.74
CA ASP A 8 8.82 -20.76 -0.96
C ASP A 8 10.21 -20.45 -1.52
N HIS A 9 10.25 -19.73 -2.64
CA HIS A 9 11.48 -19.19 -3.22
C HIS A 9 11.44 -17.67 -3.16
N TRP A 10 12.30 -17.09 -2.33
CA TRP A 10 12.52 -15.65 -2.32
C TRP A 10 13.31 -15.27 -3.56
N LEU A 11 13.03 -14.09 -4.12
CA LEU A 11 13.79 -13.61 -5.27
C LEU A 11 15.26 -13.47 -4.92
N ASP A 12 16.11 -14.08 -5.73
CA ASP A 12 17.56 -13.94 -5.65
C ASP A 12 18.07 -13.08 -6.82
N LEU A 13 19.04 -12.21 -6.53
CA LEU A 13 19.60 -11.32 -7.54
C LEU A 13 20.33 -12.10 -8.64
N ASN A 14 21.04 -13.19 -8.30
CA ASN A 14 21.78 -13.98 -9.28
C ASN A 14 20.83 -14.68 -10.25
N ASP A 15 19.73 -15.23 -9.74
CA ASP A 15 18.69 -15.87 -10.56
C ASP A 15 18.09 -14.84 -11.55
N LEU A 16 17.76 -13.64 -11.07
CA LEU A 16 17.20 -12.57 -11.89
C LEU A 16 18.19 -12.10 -12.96
N VAL A 17 19.44 -11.85 -12.59
CA VAL A 17 20.51 -11.43 -13.52
C VAL A 17 20.74 -12.50 -14.59
N THR A 18 20.76 -13.77 -14.19
CA THR A 18 20.92 -14.91 -15.10
C THR A 18 19.76 -14.99 -16.09
N ALA A 19 18.52 -14.85 -15.61
CA ALA A 19 17.34 -14.86 -16.46
C ALA A 19 17.31 -13.67 -17.43
N LEU A 20 17.67 -12.47 -16.98
CA LEU A 20 17.75 -11.27 -17.83
C LEU A 20 18.82 -11.40 -18.91
N LEU A 21 20.00 -11.96 -18.58
CA LEU A 21 21.06 -12.25 -19.55
C LEU A 21 20.61 -13.27 -20.59
N ALA A 22 19.98 -14.37 -20.16
CA ALA A 22 19.52 -15.44 -21.04
C ALA A 22 18.47 -14.93 -22.05
N GLN A 23 17.67 -13.94 -21.66
CA GLN A 23 16.64 -13.33 -22.50
C GLN A 23 17.14 -12.10 -23.28
N GLY A 24 18.43 -11.78 -23.20
CA GLY A 24 19.01 -10.63 -23.90
C GLY A 24 18.54 -9.27 -23.39
N ARG A 25 17.92 -9.21 -22.20
CA ARG A 25 17.46 -7.98 -21.54
C ARG A 25 18.54 -7.28 -20.72
N LEU A 26 19.71 -7.91 -20.59
CA LEU A 26 20.87 -7.38 -19.93
C LEU A 26 22.14 -7.80 -20.68
N HIS A 27 23.14 -6.91 -20.74
CA HIS A 27 24.46 -7.25 -21.26
C HIS A 27 25.39 -7.77 -20.16
N LYS A 28 26.44 -8.51 -20.54
CA LYS A 28 27.43 -9.08 -19.60
C LYS A 28 28.01 -8.05 -18.63
N GLY A 29 28.44 -6.88 -19.12
CA GLY A 29 28.97 -5.82 -18.25
C GLY A 29 27.93 -5.28 -17.26
N GLY A 30 26.66 -5.17 -17.67
CA GLY A 30 25.58 -4.77 -16.76
C GLY A 30 25.27 -5.84 -15.71
N ALA A 31 25.38 -7.12 -16.06
CA ALA A 31 25.25 -8.21 -15.11
C ALA A 31 26.37 -8.21 -14.06
N GLU A 32 27.62 -8.02 -14.46
CA GLU A 32 28.75 -7.90 -13.53
C GLU A 32 28.55 -6.71 -12.58
N GLN A 33 28.10 -5.57 -13.10
CA GLN A 33 27.78 -4.40 -12.29
C GLN A 33 26.66 -4.70 -11.27
N ALA A 34 25.57 -5.37 -11.68
CA ALA A 34 24.48 -5.74 -10.79
C ALA A 34 24.94 -6.68 -9.66
N LEU A 35 25.69 -7.72 -10.00
CA LEU A 35 26.19 -8.67 -9.01
C LEU A 35 27.19 -8.03 -8.05
N ASN A 36 28.05 -7.14 -8.53
CA ASN A 36 28.96 -6.39 -7.66
C ASN A 36 28.21 -5.46 -6.71
N ALA A 37 27.18 -4.75 -7.19
CA ALA A 37 26.34 -3.91 -6.34
C ALA A 37 25.61 -4.72 -5.27
N GLY A 38 25.12 -5.91 -5.60
CA GLY A 38 24.44 -6.81 -4.65
C GLY A 38 25.34 -7.38 -3.55
N ARG A 39 26.67 -7.38 -3.72
CA ARG A 39 27.63 -7.80 -2.68
C ARG A 39 27.88 -6.73 -1.62
N GLU A 40 27.50 -5.49 -1.88
CA GLU A 40 27.71 -4.40 -0.94
C GLU A 40 26.70 -4.50 0.23
N PRO A 41 27.16 -4.48 1.50
CA PRO A 41 26.29 -4.71 2.66
C PRO A 41 25.08 -3.78 2.77
N ARG A 42 25.21 -2.56 2.22
CA ARG A 42 24.12 -1.56 2.18
C ARG A 42 22.89 -2.02 1.38
N HIS A 43 23.05 -3.00 0.49
CA HIS A 43 21.98 -3.50 -0.38
C HIS A 43 21.35 -4.82 0.09
N ASN A 44 21.82 -5.40 1.21
CA ASN A 44 21.30 -6.69 1.69
C ASN A 44 19.80 -6.68 2.03
N ALA A 45 19.26 -5.52 2.41
CA ALA A 45 17.84 -5.34 2.72
C ALA A 45 17.03 -4.75 1.55
N VAL A 46 17.67 -4.51 0.40
CA VAL A 46 17.00 -3.92 -0.77
C VAL A 46 16.44 -5.03 -1.64
N HIS A 47 15.18 -4.90 -2.03
CA HIS A 47 14.54 -5.84 -2.93
C HIS A 47 15.33 -5.94 -4.26
N PRO A 48 15.63 -7.15 -4.80
CA PRO A 48 16.50 -7.31 -5.96
C PRO A 48 16.10 -6.50 -7.21
N LEU A 49 14.80 -6.40 -7.50
CA LEU A 49 14.31 -5.56 -8.62
C LEU A 49 14.58 -4.07 -8.40
N VAL A 50 14.50 -3.59 -7.16
CA VAL A 50 14.77 -2.19 -6.82
C VAL A 50 16.25 -1.88 -7.02
N LEU A 51 17.12 -2.81 -6.59
CA LEU A 51 18.55 -2.70 -6.83
C LEU A 51 18.86 -2.66 -8.33
N LEU A 52 18.35 -3.60 -9.11
CA LEU A 52 18.54 -3.61 -10.58
C LEU A 52 18.08 -2.30 -11.22
N ALA A 53 16.91 -1.79 -10.82
CA ALA A 53 16.38 -0.53 -11.33
C ALA A 53 17.26 0.68 -10.98
N SER A 54 17.81 0.72 -9.76
CA SER A 54 18.67 1.82 -9.30
C SER A 54 19.97 1.97 -10.10
N LEU A 55 20.42 0.90 -10.75
CA LEU A 55 21.64 0.90 -11.56
C LEU A 55 21.46 1.50 -12.95
N GLN A 56 20.20 1.75 -13.37
CA GLN A 56 19.85 2.34 -14.66
C GLN A 56 20.52 1.64 -15.86
N LEU A 57 20.66 0.32 -15.76
CA LEU A 57 21.29 -0.51 -16.79
C LEU A 57 20.46 -0.46 -18.07
N ILE A 58 21.11 -0.33 -19.22
CA ILE A 58 20.45 -0.28 -20.53
C ILE A 58 19.77 -1.63 -20.80
N ASP A 59 18.50 -1.58 -21.21
CA ASP A 59 17.73 -2.75 -21.65
C ASP A 59 17.90 -2.94 -23.17
N PRO A 60 18.65 -3.95 -23.64
CA PRO A 60 18.86 -4.17 -25.07
C PRO A 60 17.57 -4.53 -25.81
N GLY A 61 16.56 -5.06 -25.09
CA GLY A 61 15.22 -5.32 -25.64
C GLY A 61 14.39 -4.05 -25.84
N ARG A 62 14.82 -2.90 -25.28
CA ARG A 62 14.14 -1.61 -25.40
C ARG A 62 15.17 -0.50 -25.66
N PRO A 63 15.58 -0.27 -26.92
CA PRO A 63 16.61 0.71 -27.28
C PRO A 63 16.35 2.09 -26.67
N GLY A 64 17.37 2.64 -26.01
CA GLY A 64 17.31 3.95 -25.36
C GLY A 64 16.60 3.98 -24.01
N LYS A 65 16.14 2.84 -23.48
CA LYS A 65 15.51 2.74 -22.15
C LYS A 65 16.37 1.92 -21.20
N ALA A 66 16.37 2.32 -19.93
CA ALA A 66 16.95 1.53 -18.86
C ALA A 66 15.98 0.45 -18.38
N LEU A 67 16.49 -0.54 -17.64
CA LEU A 67 15.73 -1.47 -16.83
C LEU A 67 15.09 -0.71 -15.66
N ASP A 68 13.97 -0.06 -15.91
CA ASP A 68 13.14 0.56 -14.88
C ASP A 68 12.39 -0.48 -14.05
N LEU A 69 12.02 -0.08 -12.82
CA LEU A 69 11.39 -0.96 -11.85
C LEU A 69 10.06 -1.52 -12.36
N GLU A 70 9.23 -0.71 -13.02
CA GLU A 70 7.93 -1.16 -13.51
C GLU A 70 8.05 -2.25 -14.56
N THR A 71 9.00 -2.08 -15.49
CA THR A 71 9.19 -3.08 -16.53
C THR A 71 9.87 -4.34 -16.00
N LEU A 72 10.75 -4.21 -15.00
CA LEU A 72 11.29 -5.36 -14.29
C LEU A 72 10.20 -6.13 -13.54
N THR A 73 9.28 -5.43 -12.88
CA THR A 73 8.13 -6.03 -12.18
C THR A 73 7.18 -6.73 -13.16
N ALA A 74 6.81 -6.07 -14.27
CA ALA A 74 5.93 -6.66 -15.29
C ALA A 74 6.57 -7.91 -15.92
N TRP A 75 7.86 -7.85 -16.24
CA TRP A 75 8.61 -8.99 -16.72
C TRP A 75 8.65 -10.15 -15.74
N LEU A 76 8.91 -9.87 -14.45
CA LEU A 76 8.90 -10.91 -13.43
C LEU A 76 7.52 -11.59 -13.33
N ALA A 77 6.44 -10.82 -13.45
CA ALA A 77 5.09 -11.34 -13.45
C ALA A 77 4.88 -12.35 -14.60
N GLU A 78 5.35 -12.02 -15.81
CA GLU A 78 5.33 -12.93 -16.96
C GLU A 78 6.17 -14.20 -16.72
N GLN A 79 7.38 -14.07 -16.17
CA GLN A 79 8.24 -15.21 -15.84
C GLN A 79 7.58 -16.17 -14.84
N CYS A 80 6.85 -15.62 -13.87
CA CYS A 80 6.17 -16.39 -12.83
C CYS A 80 4.73 -16.80 -13.20
N GLN A 81 4.26 -16.47 -14.42
CA GLN A 81 2.89 -16.71 -14.88
C GLN A 81 1.82 -16.16 -13.93
N GLN A 82 2.10 -15.00 -13.33
CA GLN A 82 1.17 -14.29 -12.45
C GLN A 82 0.79 -12.95 -13.09
N PRO A 83 -0.46 -12.48 -12.94
CA PRO A 83 -0.85 -11.19 -13.48
C PRO A 83 -0.04 -10.05 -12.87
N TYR A 84 0.43 -9.11 -13.69
CA TYR A 84 0.98 -7.84 -13.22
C TYR A 84 -0.15 -6.86 -12.89
N MET A 85 0.00 -6.11 -11.79
CA MET A 85 -0.91 -5.03 -11.43
C MET A 85 -0.13 -3.77 -11.04
N ARG A 86 -0.37 -2.68 -11.78
CA ARG A 86 -0.02 -1.35 -11.31
C ARG A 86 -1.05 -0.91 -10.28
N ILE A 87 -0.62 -0.66 -9.05
CA ILE A 87 -1.53 -0.30 -7.97
C ILE A 87 -1.97 1.15 -8.15
N ASP A 88 -3.28 1.34 -8.27
CA ASP A 88 -3.92 2.64 -8.30
C ASP A 88 -4.61 2.85 -6.94
N PRO A 89 -4.02 3.63 -6.02
CA PRO A 89 -4.52 3.73 -4.66
C PRO A 89 -5.93 4.36 -4.61
N LEU A 90 -6.32 5.13 -5.63
CA LEU A 90 -7.66 5.73 -5.74
C LEU A 90 -8.76 4.69 -6.02
N LYS A 91 -8.39 3.47 -6.42
CA LYS A 91 -9.34 2.39 -6.69
C LYS A 91 -9.46 1.39 -5.53
N ILE A 92 -8.71 1.60 -4.45
CA ILE A 92 -8.65 0.67 -3.32
C ILE A 92 -9.57 1.15 -2.20
N ASP A 93 -10.46 0.27 -1.76
CA ASP A 93 -11.18 0.43 -0.50
C ASP A 93 -10.25 0.07 0.66
N VAL A 94 -9.56 1.09 1.18
CA VAL A 94 -8.57 0.98 2.26
C VAL A 94 -9.17 0.35 3.52
N VAL A 95 -10.41 0.71 3.89
CA VAL A 95 -11.06 0.18 5.10
C VAL A 95 -11.25 -1.32 4.96
N THR A 96 -11.78 -1.74 3.82
CA THR A 96 -11.99 -3.17 3.54
C THR A 96 -10.68 -3.94 3.52
N VAL A 97 -9.64 -3.45 2.82
CA VAL A 97 -8.39 -4.23 2.66
C VAL A 97 -7.54 -4.27 3.93
N THR A 98 -7.52 -3.20 4.73
CA THR A 98 -6.77 -3.17 6.01
C THR A 98 -7.43 -4.00 7.10
N GLY A 99 -8.73 -4.31 6.97
CA GLY A 99 -9.44 -5.24 7.85
C GLY A 99 -9.12 -6.73 7.61
N LEU A 100 -8.40 -7.07 6.54
CA LEU A 100 -8.14 -8.47 6.15
C LEU A 100 -6.92 -9.09 6.85
N MET A 101 -5.94 -8.26 7.22
CA MET A 101 -4.70 -8.70 7.87
C MET A 101 -4.07 -7.55 8.65
N SER A 102 -3.11 -7.84 9.54
CA SER A 102 -2.37 -6.79 10.25
C SER A 102 -1.25 -6.21 9.39
N LEU A 103 -0.83 -4.97 9.68
CA LEU A 103 0.34 -4.35 9.05
C LEU A 103 1.60 -5.21 9.22
N ALA A 104 1.80 -5.79 10.41
CA ALA A 104 2.94 -6.65 10.68
C ALA A 104 2.95 -7.90 9.80
N PHE A 105 1.79 -8.49 9.53
CA PHE A 105 1.66 -9.62 8.61
C PHE A 105 1.96 -9.20 7.17
N ALA A 106 1.36 -8.10 6.72
CA ALA A 106 1.55 -7.55 5.38
C ALA A 106 3.04 -7.22 5.09
N GLN A 107 3.72 -6.57 6.04
CA GLN A 107 5.14 -6.23 5.94
C GLN A 107 6.04 -7.46 6.00
N ARG A 108 5.78 -8.40 6.92
CA ARG A 108 6.57 -9.63 7.04
C ARG A 108 6.59 -10.46 5.76
N HIS A 109 5.48 -10.47 5.04
CA HIS A 109 5.32 -11.25 3.81
C HIS A 109 5.47 -10.44 2.52
N GLU A 110 5.78 -9.14 2.61
CA GLU A 110 5.88 -8.22 1.46
C GLU A 110 4.64 -8.28 0.55
N ILE A 111 3.45 -8.24 1.16
CA ILE A 111 2.17 -8.31 0.47
C ILE A 111 1.29 -7.11 0.81
N LEU A 112 0.33 -6.82 -0.08
CA LEU A 112 -0.72 -5.84 0.13
C LEU A 112 -2.04 -6.37 -0.45
N ALA A 113 -3.12 -6.32 0.33
CA ALA A 113 -4.45 -6.55 -0.22
C ALA A 113 -4.89 -5.32 -1.04
N VAL A 114 -5.30 -5.56 -2.29
CA VAL A 114 -5.62 -4.49 -3.25
C VAL A 114 -7.07 -4.52 -3.72
N ALA A 115 -7.76 -5.64 -3.52
CA ALA A 115 -9.20 -5.74 -3.71
C ALA A 115 -9.77 -6.89 -2.87
N ALA A 116 -10.99 -6.74 -2.39
CA ALA A 116 -11.72 -7.81 -1.75
C ALA A 116 -13.20 -7.69 -2.05
N ASP A 117 -13.79 -8.81 -2.45
CA ASP A 117 -15.22 -8.96 -2.66
C ASP A 117 -15.71 -10.23 -1.95
N GLN A 118 -16.98 -10.60 -2.18
CA GLN A 118 -17.56 -11.82 -1.58
C GLN A 118 -16.97 -13.10 -2.18
N GLN A 119 -16.45 -13.05 -3.40
CA GLN A 119 -15.96 -14.21 -4.14
C GLN A 119 -14.48 -14.46 -3.94
N SER A 120 -13.66 -13.41 -3.79
CA SER A 120 -12.20 -13.53 -3.77
C SER A 120 -11.52 -12.32 -3.12
N ILE A 121 -10.26 -12.53 -2.74
CA ILE A 121 -9.36 -11.47 -2.28
C ILE A 121 -8.17 -11.41 -3.22
N THR A 122 -7.87 -10.23 -3.74
CA THR A 122 -6.69 -10.01 -4.59
C THR A 122 -5.55 -9.46 -3.74
N ILE A 123 -4.41 -10.14 -3.75
CA ILE A 123 -3.22 -9.79 -2.98
C ILE A 123 -2.06 -9.56 -3.93
N ALA A 124 -1.52 -8.36 -3.87
CA ALA A 124 -0.30 -7.96 -4.54
C ALA A 124 0.91 -8.44 -3.73
N SER A 125 1.91 -8.99 -4.40
CA SER A 125 3.19 -9.39 -3.80
C SER A 125 4.35 -8.97 -4.70
N ALA A 126 5.47 -8.61 -4.08
CA ALA A 126 6.74 -8.45 -4.78
C ALA A 126 7.52 -9.77 -4.89
N GLN A 127 7.10 -10.80 -4.15
CA GLN A 127 7.77 -12.10 -4.02
C GLN A 127 6.88 -13.23 -4.59
N PRO A 128 6.75 -13.34 -5.92
CA PRO A 128 5.83 -14.31 -6.55
C PRO A 128 6.15 -15.78 -6.22
N GLY A 129 7.39 -16.10 -5.85
CA GLY A 129 7.80 -17.44 -5.41
C GLY A 129 7.42 -17.79 -3.96
N VAL A 130 6.94 -16.83 -3.16
CA VAL A 130 6.58 -17.03 -1.76
C VAL A 130 5.05 -17.11 -1.63
N SER A 131 4.53 -18.27 -1.22
CA SER A 131 3.09 -18.57 -1.20
C SER A 131 2.57 -19.13 0.14
N ARG A 132 3.44 -19.46 1.09
CA ARG A 132 3.04 -20.08 2.37
C ARG A 132 2.01 -19.27 3.17
N TRP A 133 2.10 -17.94 3.12
CA TRP A 133 1.14 -17.03 3.77
C TRP A 133 -0.30 -17.18 3.23
N GLU A 134 -0.47 -17.74 2.03
CA GLU A 134 -1.77 -17.88 1.38
C GLU A 134 -2.67 -18.87 2.12
N ALA A 135 -2.09 -19.95 2.67
CA ALA A 135 -2.84 -20.94 3.44
C ALA A 135 -3.40 -20.34 4.74
N ASP A 136 -2.58 -19.56 5.45
CA ASP A 136 -2.97 -18.88 6.69
C ASP A 136 -4.13 -17.90 6.44
N LEU A 137 -4.03 -17.08 5.39
CA LEU A 137 -5.08 -16.14 5.03
C LEU A 137 -6.34 -16.85 4.52
N LYS A 138 -6.23 -17.91 3.70
CA LYS A 138 -7.41 -18.68 3.26
C LYS A 138 -8.14 -19.31 4.43
N GLN A 139 -7.42 -19.83 5.42
CA GLN A 139 -8.01 -20.45 6.61
C GLN A 139 -8.81 -19.43 7.43
N VAL A 140 -8.28 -18.23 7.61
CA VAL A 140 -8.93 -17.17 8.41
C VAL A 140 -10.07 -16.50 7.61
N LEU A 141 -9.82 -16.14 6.36
CA LEU A 141 -10.73 -15.30 5.56
C LEU A 141 -11.79 -16.10 4.80
N LYS A 142 -11.62 -17.44 4.70
CA LYS A 142 -12.53 -18.38 4.04
C LYS A 142 -12.91 -17.98 2.61
N ARG A 143 -12.04 -17.25 1.93
CA ARG A 143 -12.20 -16.78 0.55
C ARG A 143 -10.97 -17.17 -0.26
N PRO A 144 -11.13 -17.50 -1.55
CA PRO A 144 -10.00 -17.79 -2.43
C PRO A 144 -9.15 -16.53 -2.63
N ILE A 145 -7.84 -16.74 -2.78
CA ILE A 145 -6.86 -15.69 -2.97
C ILE A 145 -6.44 -15.68 -4.44
N LYS A 146 -6.50 -14.50 -5.06
CA LYS A 146 -5.94 -14.20 -6.37
C LYS A 146 -4.62 -13.46 -6.15
N ARG A 147 -3.54 -13.96 -6.73
CA ARG A 147 -2.21 -13.36 -6.59
C ARG A 147 -1.91 -12.49 -7.80
N VAL A 148 -1.34 -11.32 -7.54
CA VAL A 148 -0.82 -10.43 -8.58
C VAL A 148 0.58 -9.97 -8.18
N VAL A 149 1.43 -9.72 -9.16
CA VAL A 149 2.75 -9.14 -8.95
C VAL A 149 2.65 -7.63 -9.10
N ALA A 150 3.17 -6.90 -8.12
CA ALA A 150 3.18 -5.44 -8.14
C ALA A 150 4.54 -4.89 -7.72
N ASN A 151 4.71 -3.58 -7.94
CA ASN A 151 5.95 -2.88 -7.65
C ASN A 151 6.27 -2.96 -6.14
N PRO A 152 7.48 -3.43 -5.75
CA PRO A 152 7.87 -3.57 -4.35
C PRO A 152 7.82 -2.25 -3.56
N LEU A 153 8.17 -1.13 -4.20
CA LEU A 153 8.13 0.18 -3.56
C LEU A 153 6.69 0.64 -3.32
N ASP A 154 5.77 0.35 -4.25
CA ASP A 154 4.36 0.66 -4.07
C ASP A 154 3.76 -0.18 -2.94
N ILE A 155 4.05 -1.48 -2.89
CA ILE A 155 3.59 -2.35 -1.78
C ILE A 155 4.09 -1.82 -0.43
N GLN A 156 5.38 -1.49 -0.33
CA GLN A 156 5.98 -1.01 0.92
C GLN A 156 5.36 0.33 1.36
N ARG A 157 5.28 1.29 0.45
CA ARG A 157 4.72 2.62 0.72
C ARG A 157 3.24 2.53 1.12
N LEU A 158 2.43 1.88 0.29
CA LEU A 158 0.98 1.82 0.49
C LEU A 158 0.58 1.00 1.72
N ASN A 159 1.36 -0.02 2.10
CA ASN A 159 1.16 -0.70 3.38
C ASN A 159 1.21 0.29 4.55
N VAL A 160 2.22 1.17 4.59
CA VAL A 160 2.33 2.13 5.69
C VAL A 160 1.18 3.13 5.65
N GLU A 161 0.92 3.74 4.49
CA GLU A 161 -0.12 4.77 4.32
C GLU A 161 -1.52 4.25 4.67
N PHE A 162 -1.92 3.10 4.11
CA PHE A 162 -3.26 2.56 4.30
C PHE A 162 -3.53 2.17 5.75
N PHE A 163 -2.59 1.51 6.41
CA PHE A 163 -2.77 1.09 7.80
C PHE A 163 -2.69 2.27 8.78
N GLN A 164 -1.89 3.31 8.50
CA GLN A 164 -1.87 4.53 9.30
C GLN A 164 -3.19 5.30 9.21
N LEU A 165 -3.74 5.39 8.00
CA LEU A 165 -5.04 6.01 7.77
C LEU A 165 -6.15 5.23 8.47
N ALA A 166 -6.21 3.91 8.30
CA ALA A 166 -7.19 3.05 8.95
C ALA A 166 -7.11 3.16 10.49
N ARG A 167 -5.90 3.19 11.06
CA ARG A 167 -5.71 3.39 12.51
C ARG A 167 -6.23 4.75 12.98
N SER A 168 -6.00 5.81 12.20
CA SER A 168 -6.49 7.16 12.55
C SER A 168 -8.00 7.24 12.47
N VAL A 169 -8.61 6.65 11.43
CA VAL A 169 -10.07 6.57 11.32
C VAL A 169 -10.66 5.76 12.48
N ASN A 170 -10.08 4.60 12.82
CA ASN A 170 -10.54 3.79 13.94
C ASN A 170 -10.35 4.46 15.31
N GLY A 171 -9.24 5.18 15.51
CA GLY A 171 -9.02 5.95 16.74
C GLY A 171 -10.06 7.06 16.92
N ALA A 172 -10.39 7.76 15.83
CA ALA A 172 -11.41 8.80 15.83
C ALA A 172 -12.83 8.26 16.06
N THR A 173 -13.14 7.02 15.65
CA THR A 173 -14.45 6.39 15.90
C THR A 173 -14.56 5.75 17.29
N LEU A 174 -13.49 5.14 17.81
CA LEU A 174 -13.49 4.44 19.09
C LEU A 174 -13.64 5.35 20.32
N ASN A 175 -13.38 6.65 20.18
CA ASN A 175 -13.67 7.63 21.23
C ASN A 175 -15.16 7.71 21.62
N ASP A 176 -16.07 7.05 20.87
CA ASP A 176 -17.51 6.97 21.15
C ASP A 176 -17.96 5.62 21.79
N HIS A 177 -17.10 4.59 21.87
CA HIS A 177 -17.48 3.25 22.34
C HIS A 177 -16.57 2.68 23.44
N LYS A 178 -16.77 3.17 24.68
CA LYS A 178 -16.31 2.47 25.89
C LYS A 178 -17.18 1.24 26.15
N THR A 179 -16.77 0.07 25.69
CA THR A 179 -16.85 -1.20 26.45
C THR A 179 -16.11 -2.33 25.75
N SER A 180 -14.82 -2.49 26.07
CA SER A 180 -14.23 -3.83 26.24
C SER A 180 -12.90 -3.69 26.98
N LYS A 181 -12.85 -4.28 28.17
CA LYS A 181 -11.64 -4.41 28.98
C LYS A 181 -10.69 -5.37 28.27
N GLN A 182 -9.65 -4.85 27.62
CA GLN A 182 -8.29 -5.41 27.49
C GLN A 182 -7.57 -4.75 26.30
N ALA A 183 -6.86 -3.65 26.53
CA ALA A 183 -5.75 -3.22 25.68
C ALA A 183 -4.89 -2.15 26.37
N ASN A 184 -3.59 -2.42 26.41
CA ASN A 184 -2.43 -1.54 26.53
C ASN A 184 -2.45 -0.36 27.52
N LEU A 185 -1.54 -0.49 28.51
CA LEU A 185 -1.12 0.52 29.47
C LEU A 185 -0.61 1.83 28.81
N GLU A 186 -0.21 1.80 27.54
CA GLU A 186 0.20 3.00 26.79
C GLU A 186 -0.97 3.92 26.40
N GLN A 187 -2.21 3.41 26.33
CA GLN A 187 -3.40 4.24 26.05
C GLN A 187 -3.89 5.04 27.26
N LEU A 188 -3.43 4.70 28.48
CA LEU A 188 -3.88 5.35 29.72
C LEU A 188 -3.19 6.69 30.02
N LEU A 189 -2.08 7.02 29.36
CA LEU A 189 -1.32 8.24 29.64
C LEU A 189 -1.74 9.45 28.79
N THR A 190 -2.70 9.30 27.88
CA THR A 190 -3.13 10.37 26.96
C THR A 190 -4.60 10.76 27.08
N LEU A 191 -5.34 10.22 28.05
CA LEU A 191 -6.81 10.33 28.09
C LEU A 191 -7.29 11.33 29.15
N GLY A 192 -7.54 12.57 28.71
CA GLY A 192 -8.42 13.52 29.39
C GLY A 192 -9.69 13.76 28.57
N GLY A 193 -10.84 13.28 29.07
CA GLY A 193 -12.19 13.73 28.67
C GLY A 193 -12.84 13.00 27.49
N GLY A 194 -13.98 12.34 27.73
CA GLY A 194 -14.81 11.73 26.68
C GLY A 194 -15.65 12.78 25.95
N GLN A 195 -15.21 13.18 24.77
CA GLN A 195 -15.95 14.05 23.87
C GLN A 195 -15.93 13.44 22.45
N THR A 196 -16.94 13.78 21.65
CA THR A 196 -16.90 13.63 20.18
C THR A 196 -15.52 13.97 19.63
N PRO A 197 -14.98 13.24 18.62
CA PRO A 197 -13.64 13.49 18.12
C PRO A 197 -13.44 14.99 17.83
N ASP A 198 -12.56 15.61 18.63
CA ASP A 198 -12.26 17.03 18.53
C ASP A 198 -11.51 17.26 17.21
N ALA A 199 -11.70 18.42 16.59
CA ALA A 199 -10.91 18.84 15.44
C ALA A 199 -9.40 18.81 15.72
N ASN A 200 -9.01 18.97 16.99
CA ASN A 200 -7.62 18.92 17.43
C ASN A 200 -7.17 17.53 17.95
N ASP A 201 -8.03 16.51 17.88
CA ASP A 201 -7.63 15.13 18.15
C ASP A 201 -6.49 14.73 17.19
N ALA A 202 -5.45 14.10 17.72
CA ALA A 202 -4.27 13.71 16.94
C ALA A 202 -4.64 12.84 15.72
N HIS A 203 -5.67 12.03 15.81
CA HIS A 203 -6.16 11.22 14.69
C HIS A 203 -6.80 12.07 13.59
N ILE A 204 -7.53 13.13 13.94
CA ILE A 204 -8.14 14.05 12.96
C ILE A 204 -7.06 14.88 12.27
N VAL A 205 -6.05 15.34 13.03
CA VAL A 205 -4.88 16.02 12.46
C VAL A 205 -4.18 15.13 11.43
N ASN A 206 -3.88 13.87 11.80
CA ASN A 206 -3.23 12.93 10.90
C ASN A 206 -4.05 12.64 9.63
N ILE A 207 -5.38 12.55 9.74
CA ILE A 207 -6.25 12.35 8.57
C ILE A 207 -6.16 13.55 7.63
N VAL A 208 -6.22 14.79 8.15
CA VAL A 208 -6.16 16.00 7.33
C VAL A 208 -4.79 16.16 6.68
N ASP A 209 -3.70 15.91 7.42
CA ASP A 209 -2.35 15.97 6.88
C ASP A 209 -2.14 14.91 5.79
N TRP A 210 -2.64 13.68 6.00
CA TRP A 210 -2.64 12.64 4.98
C TRP A 210 -3.43 13.07 3.74
N LEU A 211 -4.63 13.65 3.90
CA LEU A 211 -5.44 14.13 2.78
C LEU A 211 -4.70 15.18 1.94
N PHE A 212 -4.01 16.13 2.58
CA PHE A 212 -3.23 17.14 1.87
C PHE A 212 -2.01 16.57 1.17
N GLN A 213 -1.25 15.71 1.86
CA GLN A 213 -0.09 15.06 1.28
C GLN A 213 -0.51 14.22 0.06
N TYR A 214 -1.57 13.43 0.21
CA TYR A 214 -2.07 12.58 -0.85
C TYR A 214 -2.62 13.39 -2.02
N ALA A 215 -3.35 14.47 -1.77
CA ALA A 215 -3.80 15.38 -2.82
C ALA A 215 -2.63 16.00 -3.58
N PHE A 216 -1.57 16.41 -2.88
CA PHE A 216 -0.37 16.95 -3.49
C PHE A 216 0.36 15.93 -4.37
N GLU A 217 0.57 14.71 -3.87
CA GLU A 217 1.22 13.62 -4.61
C GLU A 217 0.46 13.22 -5.87
N GLN A 218 -0.87 13.15 -5.79
CA GLN A 218 -1.75 12.87 -6.92
C GLN A 218 -1.96 14.09 -7.83
N ARG A 219 -1.34 15.24 -7.52
CA ARG A 219 -1.49 16.52 -8.24
C ARG A 219 -2.96 16.92 -8.40
N ALA A 220 -3.76 16.67 -7.37
CA ALA A 220 -5.15 17.07 -7.34
C ALA A 220 -5.26 18.60 -7.31
N SER A 221 -6.08 19.16 -8.19
CA SER A 221 -6.37 20.60 -8.18
C SER A 221 -7.27 20.99 -7.02
N ASP A 222 -8.14 20.08 -6.58
CA ASP A 222 -9.15 20.33 -5.56
C ASP A 222 -9.45 19.09 -4.72
N ILE A 223 -9.74 19.33 -3.44
CA ILE A 223 -10.21 18.33 -2.49
C ILE A 223 -11.68 18.64 -2.16
N HIS A 224 -12.55 17.72 -2.51
CA HIS A 224 -13.98 17.78 -2.20
C HIS A 224 -14.26 16.93 -0.96
N ILE A 225 -14.72 17.56 0.11
CA ILE A 225 -15.24 16.90 1.31
C ILE A 225 -16.77 16.96 1.25
N GLU A 226 -17.44 15.81 1.22
CA GLU A 226 -18.89 15.68 1.06
C GLU A 226 -19.52 15.00 2.27
N PRO A 227 -19.93 15.77 3.29
CA PRO A 227 -20.71 15.23 4.39
C PRO A 227 -22.06 14.71 3.90
N ARG A 228 -22.41 13.48 4.26
CA ARG A 228 -23.75 12.91 4.05
C ARG A 228 -24.22 12.27 5.36
N SER A 229 -25.51 11.95 5.44
CA SER A 229 -26.11 11.39 6.66
C SER A 229 -25.51 10.05 7.06
N GLU A 230 -25.33 9.14 6.08
CA GLU A 230 -24.83 7.79 6.30
C GLU A 230 -23.29 7.72 6.38
N GLN A 231 -22.60 8.32 5.40
CA GLN A 231 -21.13 8.32 5.30
C GLN A 231 -20.66 9.58 4.55
N GLY A 232 -19.57 10.18 5.00
CA GLY A 232 -18.96 11.30 4.29
C GLY A 232 -17.96 10.83 3.23
N GLY A 233 -18.05 11.38 2.03
CA GLY A 233 -17.14 11.07 0.94
C GLY A 233 -16.02 12.10 0.80
N VAL A 234 -14.83 11.64 0.39
CA VAL A 234 -13.76 12.51 -0.11
C VAL A 234 -13.49 12.20 -1.56
N ARG A 235 -13.46 13.25 -2.38
CA ARG A 235 -13.10 13.16 -3.79
C ARG A 235 -11.99 14.13 -4.15
N PHE A 236 -11.09 13.72 -5.03
CA PHE A 236 -10.09 14.61 -5.61
C PHE A 236 -10.46 14.94 -7.05
N ARG A 237 -10.22 16.18 -7.45
CA ARG A 237 -10.24 16.57 -8.86
C ARG A 237 -8.82 16.49 -9.40
N ILE A 238 -8.58 15.53 -10.30
CA ILE A 238 -7.27 15.29 -10.93
C ILE A 238 -7.49 15.41 -12.43
N ASP A 239 -6.72 16.30 -13.08
CA ASP A 239 -6.85 16.58 -14.52
C ASP A 239 -8.30 16.85 -14.98
N GLY A 240 -9.08 17.51 -14.12
CA GLY A 240 -10.49 17.86 -14.38
C GLY A 240 -11.51 16.75 -14.08
N VAL A 241 -11.08 15.54 -13.71
CA VAL A 241 -11.96 14.41 -13.40
C VAL A 241 -12.05 14.19 -11.89
N LEU A 242 -13.24 13.86 -11.38
CA LEU A 242 -13.48 13.59 -9.96
C LEU A 242 -13.26 12.10 -9.66
N HIS A 243 -12.38 11.82 -8.70
CA HIS A 243 -12.06 10.47 -8.22
C HIS A 243 -12.51 10.31 -6.77
N ASN A 244 -13.22 9.22 -6.46
CA ASN A 244 -13.53 8.86 -5.08
C ASN A 244 -12.25 8.35 -4.42
N VAL A 245 -11.86 8.97 -3.32
CA VAL A 245 -10.59 8.68 -2.63
C VAL A 245 -10.84 7.91 -1.34
N TYR A 246 -11.82 8.35 -0.55
CA TYR A 246 -12.09 7.75 0.75
C TYR A 246 -13.53 7.97 1.19
N GLN A 247 -14.01 7.10 2.08
CA GLN A 247 -15.27 7.25 2.79
C GLN A 247 -15.03 7.20 4.29
N PHE A 248 -15.46 8.24 4.99
CA PHE A 248 -15.35 8.36 6.43
C PHE A 248 -16.72 8.19 7.09
N PRO A 249 -16.77 7.65 8.31
CA PRO A 249 -17.95 7.75 9.16
C PRO A 249 -18.34 9.23 9.38
N THR A 250 -19.64 9.52 9.47
CA THR A 250 -20.18 10.88 9.53
C THR A 250 -19.55 11.74 10.63
N GLN A 251 -19.27 11.14 11.80
CA GLN A 251 -18.60 11.83 12.91
C GLN A 251 -17.18 12.28 12.54
N VAL A 252 -16.39 11.39 11.92
CA VAL A 252 -15.03 11.68 11.46
C VAL A 252 -15.05 12.76 10.38
N THR A 253 -16.00 12.69 9.44
CA THR A 253 -16.16 13.74 8.41
C THR A 253 -16.44 15.11 9.04
N THR A 254 -17.27 15.15 10.07
CA THR A 254 -17.61 16.41 10.76
C THR A 254 -16.39 17.00 11.46
N ALA A 255 -15.60 16.15 12.14
CA ALA A 255 -14.36 16.57 12.79
C ALA A 255 -13.30 17.05 11.77
N VAL A 256 -13.18 16.37 10.62
CA VAL A 256 -12.32 16.80 9.50
C VAL A 256 -12.74 18.16 8.97
N VAL A 257 -14.05 18.39 8.73
CA VAL A 257 -14.56 19.71 8.30
C VAL A 257 -14.25 20.79 9.33
N SER A 258 -14.42 20.50 10.62
CA SER A 258 -14.08 21.42 11.71
C SER A 258 -12.58 21.77 11.74
N ARG A 259 -11.70 20.78 11.55
CA ARG A 259 -10.25 21.00 11.45
C ARG A 259 -9.88 21.86 10.25
N LEU A 260 -10.47 21.61 9.08
CA LEU A 260 -10.25 22.42 7.89
C LEU A 260 -10.71 23.87 8.10
N LYS A 261 -11.87 24.09 8.74
CA LYS A 261 -12.33 25.43 9.13
C LYS A 261 -11.33 26.11 10.06
N SER A 262 -10.81 25.41 11.06
CA SER A 262 -9.81 25.92 11.99
C SER A 262 -8.51 26.34 11.28
N LEU A 263 -7.97 25.48 10.41
CA LEU A 263 -6.77 25.78 9.60
C LEU A 263 -6.99 26.99 8.67
N GLY A 264 -8.19 27.10 8.08
CA GLY A 264 -8.60 28.23 7.25
C GLY A 264 -8.99 29.49 8.02
N ARG A 265 -8.91 29.48 9.37
CA ARG A 265 -9.38 30.57 10.26
C ARG A 265 -10.84 30.98 10.02
N MET A 266 -11.67 30.00 9.65
CA MET A 266 -13.12 30.15 9.48
C MET A 266 -13.84 29.93 10.80
N ASN A 267 -15.09 30.40 10.90
CA ASN A 267 -15.91 30.15 12.07
C ASN A 267 -16.29 28.66 12.18
N VAL A 268 -16.09 28.10 13.37
CA VAL A 268 -16.36 26.70 13.72
C VAL A 268 -17.74 26.54 14.38
N ALA A 269 -18.30 27.64 14.92
CA ALA A 269 -19.58 27.70 15.65
C ALA A 269 -20.82 27.81 14.73
#